data_AF-A0AA46TS85-F1
#
_entry.id   AF-A0AA46TS85-F1
#
_cell.length_a   1.000
_cell.length_b   1.000
_cell.length_c   1.000
_cell.angle_alpha   90.00
_cell.angle_beta   90.00
_cell.angle_gamma   90.00
#
_symmetry.space_group_name_H-M   'P 1'
#
loop_
_entity.id
_entity.type
_entity.pdbx_description
1 polymer ?
#
loop_
_entity_poly.entity_id
_entity_poly.type
_entity_poly.pdbx_seq_one_letter_code
_entity_poly.pdbx_strand_id
1 'polypeptide(L)' 'METSSTPHVSAPQVPVMTIERFSELSGLSPDTVRGQMNQGNLPIIKVGRRRLVNVALFTAECLQSEDWN' A
#
# COMPACT_ATOMS: atom_id res chain seq x y z
N MET A 1 -4.56 2.68 34.34
CA MET A 1 -5.29 2.55 33.06
C MET A 1 -4.27 2.81 31.97
N GLU A 2 -3.83 1.74 31.31
CA GLU A 2 -2.90 1.87 30.19
C GLU A 2 -3.71 2.41 29.01
N THR A 3 -3.50 3.68 28.65
CA THR A 3 -4.09 4.24 27.44
C THR A 3 -3.38 3.59 26.27
N SER A 4 -4.00 2.60 25.64
CA SER A 4 -3.53 2.05 24.37
C SER A 4 -3.55 3.20 23.35
N SER A 5 -2.39 3.83 23.13
CA SER A 5 -2.21 4.83 22.07
C SER A 5 -2.11 4.09 20.74
N THR A 6 -3.15 3.36 20.36
CA THR A 6 -3.26 2.80 19.03
C THR A 6 -3.43 4.00 18.09
N PRO A 7 -2.52 4.23 17.13
CA PRO A 7 -2.67 5.35 16.21
C PRO A 7 -4.01 5.21 15.49
N HIS A 8 -4.92 6.18 15.69
CA HIS A 8 -6.20 6.20 15.01
C HIS A 8 -5.94 6.63 13.56
N VAL A 9 -5.76 5.66 12.68
CA VAL A 9 -5.50 5.89 11.27
C VAL A 9 -6.85 6.01 10.57
N SER A 10 -7.13 7.20 10.04
CA SER A 10 -8.27 7.38 9.14
C SER A 10 -8.14 6.39 7.99
N ALA A 11 -9.16 5.57 7.77
CA ALA A 11 -9.16 4.61 6.67
C ALA A 11 -8.84 5.32 5.35
N PRO A 12 -8.00 4.72 4.47
CA PRO A 12 -7.72 5.32 3.18
C PRO A 12 -9.03 5.52 2.43
N GLN A 13 -9.26 6.72 1.92
CA GLN A 13 -10.49 7.08 1.20
C GLN A 13 -10.71 6.19 -0.03
N VAL A 14 -9.63 5.62 -0.58
CA VAL A 14 -9.67 4.64 -1.66
C VAL A 14 -8.80 3.43 -1.27
N PRO A 15 -9.39 2.24 -1.06
CA PRO A 15 -8.66 1.08 -0.53
C PRO A 15 -7.75 0.40 -1.57
N VAL A 16 -7.94 0.69 -2.86
CA VAL A 16 -7.19 0.10 -3.97
C VAL A 16 -6.83 1.15 -5.01
N MET A 17 -5.71 0.96 -5.73
CA MET A 17 -5.25 1.92 -6.72
C MET A 17 -4.68 1.25 -7.96
N THR A 18 -4.84 1.89 -9.13
CA THR A 18 -4.14 1.43 -10.33
C THR A 18 -2.64 1.66 -10.21
N ILE A 19 -1.85 0.95 -11.02
CA ILE A 19 -0.39 1.10 -11.06
C ILE A 19 -0.02 2.52 -11.44
N GLU A 20 -0.72 3.08 -12.43
CA GLU A 20 -0.47 4.41 -12.97
C GLU A 20 -0.72 5.47 -11.89
N ARG A 21 -1.85 5.38 -11.18
CA ARG A 21 -2.17 6.36 -10.13
C ARG A 21 -1.28 6.21 -8.90
N PHE A 22 -0.94 4.98 -8.53
CA PHE A 22 0.00 4.75 -7.43
C PHE A 22 1.40 5.27 -7.76
N SER A 23 1.86 5.07 -8.99
CA SER A 23 3.12 5.62 -9.50
C SER A 23 3.14 7.15 -9.41
N GLU A 24 2.10 7.83 -9.90
CA GLU A 24 1.98 9.30 -9.81
C GLU A 24 2.05 9.81 -8.36
N LEU A 25 1.33 9.16 -7.44
CA LEU A 25 1.23 9.63 -6.05
C LEU A 25 2.42 9.25 -5.17
N SER A 26 3.05 8.10 -5.44
CA SER A 26 4.24 7.64 -4.70
C SER A 26 5.55 8.24 -5.22
N GLY A 27 5.56 8.78 -6.44
CA GLY A 27 6.78 9.24 -7.12
C GLY A 27 7.65 8.11 -7.69
N LEU A 28 7.23 6.84 -7.57
CA LEU A 28 7.89 5.71 -8.20
C LEU A 28 7.53 5.62 -9.68
N SER A 29 8.45 5.18 -10.54
CA SER A 29 8.11 4.91 -11.95
C SER A 29 7.13 3.72 -12.06
N PRO A 30 6.29 3.66 -13.12
CA PRO A 30 5.38 2.53 -13.32
C PRO A 30 6.11 1.17 -13.39
N ASP A 31 7.31 1.15 -13.96
CA ASP A 31 8.14 -0.05 -14.07
C ASP A 31 8.66 -0.52 -12.71
N THR A 32 9.08 0.43 -11.85
CA THR A 32 9.45 0.12 -10.47
C THR A 32 8.27 -0.46 -9.71
N VAL A 33 7.08 0.14 -9.82
CA VAL A 33 5.86 -0.38 -9.16
C VAL A 33 5.55 -1.80 -9.65
N ARG A 34 5.63 -2.06 -10.96
CA ARG A 34 5.44 -3.42 -11.52
C ARG A 34 6.48 -4.41 -10.99
N GLY A 35 7.74 -3.99 -10.90
CA GLY A 35 8.83 -4.77 -10.31
C GLY A 35 8.52 -5.18 -8.87
N GLN A 36 8.17 -4.21 -8.02
CA GLN A 36 7.81 -4.44 -6.62
C GLN A 36 6.59 -5.38 -6.49
N MET A 37 5.56 -5.18 -7.31
CA MET A 37 4.38 -6.06 -7.35
C MET A 37 4.71 -7.49 -7.78
N ASN A 38 5.68 -7.69 -8.66
CA ASN A 38 6.08 -9.02 -9.14
C ASN A 38 7.02 -9.73 -8.15
N GLN A 39 7.80 -8.96 -7.38
CA GLN A 39 8.64 -9.46 -6.30
C GLN A 39 7.85 -9.74 -5.01
N GLY A 40 6.59 -9.30 -4.93
CA GLY A 40 5.74 -9.47 -3.75
C GLY A 40 5.93 -8.41 -2.67
N ASN A 41 6.68 -7.35 -2.96
CA ASN A 41 6.97 -6.26 -2.03
C ASN A 41 5.83 -5.24 -1.93
N LEU A 42 4.91 -5.22 -2.90
CA LEU A 42 3.69 -4.43 -2.82
C LEU A 42 2.48 -5.37 -2.72
N PRO A 43 1.59 -5.15 -1.74
CA PRO A 43 0.38 -5.94 -1.63
C PRO A 43 -0.55 -5.60 -2.81
N ILE A 44 -1.12 -6.64 -3.41
CA ILE A 44 -1.96 -6.53 -4.60
C ILE A 44 -3.30 -7.22 -4.39
N ILE A 45 -4.32 -6.73 -5.08
CA ILE A 45 -5.61 -7.40 -5.18
C ILE A 45 -6.05 -7.48 -6.64
N LYS A 46 -6.63 -8.63 -7.01
CA LYS A 46 -7.20 -8.84 -8.33
C LYS A 46 -8.65 -8.39 -8.34
N VAL A 47 -8.97 -7.39 -9.15
CA VAL A 47 -10.34 -6.90 -9.36
C VAL A 47 -10.70 -7.14 -10.83
N GLY A 48 -11.53 -8.14 -11.08
CA GLY A 48 -11.83 -8.63 -12.42
C GLY A 48 -10.55 -9.08 -13.15
N ARG A 49 -10.20 -8.37 -14.24
CA ARG A 49 -9.01 -8.67 -15.07
C ARG A 49 -7.79 -7.82 -14.70
N ARG A 50 -7.88 -6.92 -13.73
CA ARG A 50 -6.79 -5.99 -13.36
C ARG A 50 -6.16 -6.37 -12.02
N ARG A 51 -4.85 -6.15 -11.90
CA ARG A 51 -4.12 -6.13 -10.62
C ARG A 51 -4.05 -4.69 -10.15
N LEU A 52 -4.56 -4.43 -8.94
CA LEU A 52 -4.51 -3.13 -8.29
C LEU A 52 -3.61 -3.23 -7.06
N VAL A 53 -2.98 -2.13 -6.69
CA VAL A 53 -2.26 -2.00 -5.41
C VAL A 53 -3.30 -1.97 -4.30
N ASN A 54 -3.15 -2.83 -3.29
CA ASN A 54 -3.99 -2.83 -2.11
C ASN A 54 -3.47 -1.78 -1.12
N VAL A 55 -3.93 -0.55 -1.28
CA VAL A 55 -3.48 0.61 -0.51
C VAL A 55 -3.84 0.46 0.97
N ALA A 56 -5.00 -0.12 1.28
CA ALA A 56 -5.42 -0.33 2.65
C ALA A 56 -4.43 -1.22 3.43
N LEU A 57 -4.03 -2.35 2.84
CA LEU A 57 -3.05 -3.24 3.44
C LEU A 57 -1.66 -2.59 3.50
N PHE A 58 -1.24 -1.95 2.40
CA PHE A 58 0.06 -1.29 2.35
C PHE A 58 0.19 -0.20 3.42
N THR A 59 -0.85 0.61 3.61
CA THR A 59 -0.89 1.63 4.68
C THR A 59 -0.76 0.99 6.06
N ALA A 60 -1.47 -0.12 6.32
CA ALA A 60 -1.36 -0.83 7.60
C ALA A 60 0.06 -1.38 7.83
N GLU A 61 0.67 -1.99 6.80
CA GLU A 61 2.05 -2.48 6.85
C GLU A 61 3.05 -1.36 7.12
N CYS A 62 2.92 -0.21 6.44
CA CYS A 62 3.77 0.97 6.66
C CYS A 62 3.68 1.55 8.06
N LEU A 63 2.50 1.46 8.70
CA LEU A 63 2.30 1.96 10.06
C LEU A 63 2.79 0.99 11.14
N GLN A 64 2.88 -0.29 10.78
CA GLN A 64 3.36 -1.36 11.66
C GLN A 64 4.86 -1.63 11.50
N SER A 65 5.47 -1.23 10.38
CA SER A 65 6.90 -1.41 10.17
C SER A 65 7.67 -0.53 11.15
N GLU A 66 8.34 -1.16 12.11
CA GLU A 66 9.05 -0.43 13.17
C GLU A 66 10.40 0.13 12.70
N ASP A 67 11.07 -0.46 11.70
CA ASP A 67 12.33 0.06 11.14
C ASP A 67 12.69 -0.60 9.79
N TRP A 68 13.52 0.08 8.99
CA TRP A 68 14.24 -0.50 7.86
C TRP A 68 15.53 -1.15 8.37
N ASN A 69 15.58 -2.49 8.43
CA ASN A 69 16.82 -3.25 8.71
C ASN A 69 17.56 -3.60 7.42
#